data_AF-A0A2K3K2R5-F1
#
_entry.id   AF-A0A2K3K2R5-F1
#
_cell.length_a   1.000
_cell.length_b   1.000
_cell.length_c   1.000
_cell.angle_alpha   90.00
_cell.angle_beta   90.00
_cell.angle_gamma   90.00
#
_symmetry.space_group_name_H-M   'P 1'
#
loop_
_entity.id
_entity.type
_entity.pdbx_description
1 polymer ?
#
loop_
_entity_poly.entity_id
_entity_poly.type
_entity_poly.pdbx_seq_one_letter_code
_entity_poly.pdbx_strand_id
1 'polypeptide(L)' 'RSRKKDKLRYRYPRGESYLDVIQRLEPVIIELERQRAPVVVISHQAVLRALYAYFADRPLKEVPHIEDLID' A
#
# COMPACT_ATOMS: atom_id res chain seq x y z
N ARG A 1 -10.08 1.69 19.22
CA ARG A 1 -8.96 1.02 19.93
C ARG A 1 -8.34 -0.10 19.09
N SER A 2 -9.14 -0.96 18.44
CA SER A 2 -8.65 -2.10 17.64
C SER A 2 -7.72 -1.73 16.48
N ARG A 3 -8.01 -0.66 15.72
CA ARG A 3 -7.13 -0.15 14.66
C ARG A 3 -5.71 0.20 15.13
N LYS A 4 -5.58 0.78 16.32
CA LYS A 4 -4.26 1.14 16.87
C LYS A 4 -3.45 -0.10 17.28
N LYS A 5 -4.12 -1.23 17.55
CA LYS A 5 -3.47 -2.49 17.94
C LYS A 5 -2.93 -3.27 16.74
N ASP A 6 -3.67 -3.29 15.64
CA ASP A 6 -3.23 -3.92 14.38
C ASP A 6 -3.75 -3.10 13.20
N LYS A 7 -2.96 -2.10 12.78
CA LYS A 7 -3.34 -1.22 11.67
C LYS A 7 -3.32 -1.94 10.32
N LEU A 8 -2.55 -3.02 10.21
CA LEU A 8 -2.41 -3.82 8.99
C LEU A 8 -3.69 -4.63 8.74
N ARG A 9 -4.16 -5.37 9.74
CA ARG A 9 -5.31 -6.29 9.62
C ARG A 9 -6.65 -5.66 9.98
N TYR A 10 -6.66 -4.51 10.65
CA TYR A 10 -7.92 -3.86 11.00
C TYR A 10 -8.70 -3.45 9.75
N ARG A 11 -9.85 -4.09 9.55
CA ARG A 11 -10.82 -3.76 8.51
C ARG A 11 -11.85 -2.77 9.06
N TYR A 12 -12.06 -1.66 8.36
CA TYR A 12 -13.15 -0.74 8.72
C TYR A 12 -14.52 -1.40 8.51
N PRO A 13 -15.55 -1.09 9.32
CA PRO A 13 -16.90 -1.59 9.08
C PRO A 13 -17.37 -1.24 7.66
N ARG A 14 -17.68 -2.27 6.85
CA ARG A 14 -18.03 -2.14 5.42
C ARG A 14 -16.92 -1.46 4.57
N GLY A 15 -15.67 -1.55 5.01
CA GLY A 15 -14.51 -1.01 4.30
C GLY A 15 -13.37 -2.00 4.22
N GLU A 16 -12.18 -1.49 3.95
CA GLU A 16 -10.96 -2.26 3.72
C GLU A 16 -10.00 -2.22 4.91
N SER A 17 -9.15 -3.25 5.01
CA SER A 17 -7.88 -3.24 5.75
C SER A 17 -6.72 -2.91 4.81
N TYR A 18 -5.51 -2.73 5.33
CA TYR A 18 -4.33 -2.59 4.46
C TYR A 18 -4.07 -3.87 3.66
N LEU A 19 -4.38 -5.06 4.20
CA LEU A 19 -4.27 -6.32 3.45
C LEU A 19 -5.20 -6.36 2.25
N ASP A 20 -6.44 -5.88 2.40
CA ASP A 20 -7.41 -5.80 1.29
C ASP A 20 -6.90 -4.84 0.20
N VAL A 21 -6.34 -3.69 0.61
CA VAL A 21 -5.71 -2.73 -0.31
C VAL A 21 -4.53 -3.35 -1.05
N ILE A 22 -3.66 -4.08 -0.37
CA ILE A 22 -2.49 -4.71 -0.99
C ILE A 22 -2.94 -5.77 -1.99
N GLN A 23 -3.90 -6.61 -1.62
CA GLN A 23 -4.41 -7.66 -2.50
C GLN A 23 -5.02 -7.10 -3.79
N ARG A 24 -5.78 -6.00 -3.72
CA ARG A 24 -6.35 -5.37 -4.93
C ARG A 24 -5.33 -4.64 -5.81
N LEU A 25 -4.11 -4.41 -5.32
CA LEU A 25 -3.05 -3.73 -6.07
C LEU A 25 -2.18 -4.69 -6.89
N GLU A 26 -2.31 -6.00 -6.71
CA GLU A 26 -1.60 -7.01 -7.50
C GLU A 26 -1.67 -6.76 -9.03
N PRO A 27 -2.84 -6.55 -9.66
CA PRO A 27 -2.89 -6.26 -11.10
C PRO A 27 -2.23 -4.92 -11.48
N VAL A 28 -2.28 -3.92 -10.59
CA VAL A 28 -1.65 -2.61 -10.83
C VAL A 28 -0.13 -2.74 -10.81
N ILE A 29 0.40 -3.51 -9.87
CA ILE A 29 1.84 -3.78 -9.76
C ILE A 29 2.35 -4.46 -11.03
N ILE A 30 1.64 -5.50 -11.51
CA ILE A 30 2.01 -6.22 -12.74
C ILE A 30 2.07 -5.26 -13.94
N GLU A 31 1.12 -4.33 -14.05
CA GLU A 31 1.12 -3.36 -15.15
C GLU A 31 2.24 -2.33 -15.03
N LEU A 32 2.55 -1.89 -13.80
CA LEU A 32 3.65 -0.97 -13.53
C LEU A 32 5.01 -1.59 -13.87
N GLU A 33 5.25 -2.84 -13.52
CA GLU A 33 6.50 -3.56 -13.84
C GLU A 33 6.69 -3.76 -15.34
N ARG A 34 5.60 -3.80 -16.12
CA ARG A 34 5.65 -3.93 -17.58
C ARG A 34 6.01 -2.64 -18.30
N GLN A 35 5.91 -1.49 -17.63
CA GLN A 35 6.18 -0.20 -18.28
C GLN A 35 7.68 -0.02 -18.54
N ARG A 36 8.00 0.39 -19.77
CA ARG A 36 9.39 0.70 -20.19
C ARG A 36 9.71 2.20 -20.14
N ALA A 37 8.67 3.03 -20.04
CA ALA A 37 8.79 4.47 -19.92
C ALA A 37 8.47 4.92 -18.49
N PRO A 38 8.95 6.10 -18.05
CA PRO A 38 8.61 6.64 -16.74
C PRO A 38 7.09 6.76 -16.53
N VAL A 39 6.62 6.37 -15.34
CA VAL A 39 5.21 6.42 -14.94
C VAL A 39 5.04 7.34 -13.75
N VAL A 40 3.96 8.14 -13.76
CA VAL A 40 3.52 8.93 -12.60
C VAL A 40 2.26 8.30 -12.04
N VAL A 41 2.29 7.91 -10.76
CA VAL A 41 1.14 7.35 -10.05
C VAL A 41 0.53 8.40 -9.12
N ILE A 42 -0.72 8.77 -9.35
CA ILE A 42 -1.49 9.68 -8.50
C ILE A 42 -2.54 8.88 -7.75
N SER A 43 -2.47 8.85 -6.42
CA SER A 43 -3.39 8.07 -5.59
C SER A 43 -3.50 8.61 -4.16
N HIS A 44 -4.14 7.85 -3.28
CA HIS A 44 -4.29 8.17 -1.86
C HIS A 44 -3.18 7.55 -1.00
N GLN A 45 -2.94 8.12 0.19
CA GLN A 45 -1.83 7.70 1.07
C GLN A 45 -1.74 6.19 1.33
N ALA A 46 -2.85 5.51 1.62
CA ALA A 46 -2.82 4.07 1.90
C ALA A 46 -2.37 3.23 0.69
N VAL A 47 -2.74 3.66 -0.53
CA VAL A 47 -2.34 3.03 -1.78
C VAL A 47 -0.87 3.30 -2.07
N LEU A 48 -0.45 4.57 -1.94
CA LEU A 48 0.94 4.95 -2.17
C LEU A 48 1.90 4.24 -1.21
N ARG A 49 1.51 4.07 0.07
CA ARG A 49 2.28 3.26 1.03
C ARG A 49 2.43 1.81 0.58
N ALA A 50 1.37 1.18 0.10
CA ALA A 50 1.40 -0.20 -0.37
C ALA A 50 2.29 -0.37 -1.61
N LEU A 51 2.15 0.53 -2.59
CA LEU A 51 3.00 0.53 -3.79
C LEU A 51 4.46 0.81 -3.46
N TYR A 52 4.75 1.83 -2.65
CA TYR A 52 6.10 2.15 -2.21
C TYR A 52 6.73 0.97 -1.46
N ALA A 53 6.00 0.38 -0.52
CA ALA A 53 6.51 -0.76 0.25
C ALA A 53 6.87 -1.96 -0.62
N TYR A 54 6.10 -2.21 -1.69
CA TYR A 54 6.42 -3.25 -2.66
C TYR A 54 7.74 -2.97 -3.38
N PHE A 55 7.90 -1.78 -3.97
CA PHE A 55 9.11 -1.44 -4.74
C PHE A 55 10.35 -1.20 -3.87
N ALA A 56 10.17 -0.82 -2.61
CA ALA A 56 11.26 -0.60 -1.65
C ALA A 56 11.54 -1.81 -0.74
N ASP A 57 10.99 -2.99 -1.06
CA ASP A 57 11.14 -4.25 -0.31
C ASP A 57 10.93 -4.10 1.21
N ARG A 58 9.85 -3.39 1.59
CA ARG A 58 9.53 -3.13 3.01
C ARG A 58 8.68 -4.24 3.61
N PRO A 59 8.92 -4.63 4.88
CA PRO A 59 8.08 -5.60 5.57
C PRO A 59 6.60 -5.19 5.63
N LEU A 60 5.70 -6.16 5.45
CA LEU A 60 4.24 -5.94 5.42
C LEU A 60 3.71 -5.19 6.66
N LYS A 61 4.31 -5.44 7.82
CA LYS A 61 3.96 -4.80 9.09
C LYS A 61 4.24 -3.29 9.12
N GLU A 62 5.17 -2.81 8.30
CA GLU A 62 5.59 -1.41 8.24
C GLU A 62 4.71 -0.59 7.30
N VAL A 63 4.10 -1.22 6.29
CA VAL A 63 3.28 -0.54 5.25
C VAL A 63 2.30 0.48 5.81
N PRO A 64 1.49 0.18 6.85
CA PRO A 64 0.53 1.14 7.36
C PRO A 64 1.16 2.36 8.03
N HIS A 65 2.45 2.33 8.32
CA HIS A 65 3.20 3.26 9.16
C HIS A 65 4.26 4.05 8.42
N ILE A 66 4.36 3.91 7.10
CA ILE A 66 5.26 4.74 6.28
C ILE A 66 4.72 6.18 6.26
N GLU A 67 5.44 7.12 6.86
CA GLU A 67 5.01 8.52 6.99
C GLU A 67 5.58 9.37 5.87
N ASP A 68 6.86 9.19 5.56
CA ASP A 68 7.57 9.93 4.53
C ASP A 68 7.68 9.09 3.26
N LEU A 69 6.79 9.36 2.30
CA LEU A 69 6.90 8.83 0.93
C LEU A 69 7.88 9.67 0.08
N ILE A 70 8.50 10.68 0.70
CA ILE A 70 9.43 11.63 0.11
C ILE A 70 10.59 11.77 1.11
N ASP A 71 11.51 10.81 1.09
CA ASP A 71 12.88 11.01 1.60
C ASP A 71 13.82 11.10 0.40
#